data_AF-A0A4W5L604-F1
#
_entry.id   AF-A0A4W5L604-F1
#
_cell.length_a   1.000
_cell.length_b   1.000
_cell.length_c   1.000
_cell.angle_alpha   90.00
_cell.angle_beta   90.00
_cell.angle_gamma   90.00
#
_symmetry.space_group_name_H-M   'P 1'
#
loop_
_entity.id
_entity.type
_entity.pdbx_description
1 polymer ?
#
loop_
_entity_poly.entity_id
_entity_poly.type
_entity_poly.pdbx_seq_one_letter_code
_entity_poly.pdbx_strand_id
1 'polypeptide(L)'
;MFNFPDQATVKKVVYSLPRVGVGTSYGLPQARRISMATPRQLFKSSNMTQRWQRREISNFEYLMFLNTVAVNLPTHCYCPEYRPRRSPPPHKPEGVQDR
;
A
#
# COMPACT_ATOMS: atom_id res chain seq x y z
N MET A 1 -20.03 -8.28 1.79
CA MET A 1 -19.59 -6.95 1.32
C MET A 1 -20.81 -6.24 0.77
N PHE A 2 -21.05 -4.98 1.17
CA PHE A 2 -22.19 -4.20 0.69
C PHE A 2 -21.81 -3.42 -0.57
N ASN A 3 -22.70 -3.38 -1.55
CA ASN A 3 -22.52 -2.59 -2.75
C ASN A 3 -23.60 -1.50 -2.79
N PHE A 4 -23.19 -0.26 -3.02
CA PHE A 4 -24.07 0.91 -3.08
C PHE A 4 -24.00 1.52 -4.47
N PRO A 5 -25.09 2.11 -4.98
CA PRO A 5 -25.13 2.66 -6.33
C PRO A 5 -24.23 3.89 -6.52
N ASP A 6 -23.90 4.60 -5.44
CA ASP A 6 -23.15 5.85 -5.50
C ASP A 6 -22.31 6.11 -4.23
N GLN A 7 -21.29 6.97 -4.37
CA GLN A 7 -20.38 7.34 -3.28
C GLN A 7 -21.05 8.22 -2.20
N ALA A 8 -22.11 8.96 -2.52
CA ALA A 8 -22.81 9.77 -1.53
C ALA A 8 -23.60 8.88 -0.54
N THR A 9 -24.18 7.78 -1.03
CA THR A 9 -24.80 6.75 -0.19
C THR A 9 -23.77 6.07 0.71
N VAL A 10 -22.59 5.70 0.17
CA VAL A 10 -21.47 5.18 0.98
C VAL A 10 -21.11 6.17 2.10
N LYS A 11 -20.98 7.45 1.76
CA LYS A 11 -20.68 8.51 2.75
C LYS A 11 -21.75 8.54 3.84
N LYS A 12 -23.04 8.61 3.50
CA LYS A 12 -24.14 8.62 4.49
C LYS A 12 -24.06 7.41 5.44
N VAL A 13 -23.85 6.22 4.91
CA VAL A 13 -23.73 4.99 5.70
C VAL A 13 -22.53 5.07 6.65
N VAL A 14 -21.34 5.46 6.16
CA VAL A 14 -20.14 5.61 7.00
C VAL A 14 -20.35 6.66 8.10
N TYR A 15 -21.14 7.72 7.84
CA TYR A 15 -21.49 8.72 8.86
C TYR A 15 -22.41 8.19 9.96
N SER A 16 -23.27 7.22 9.65
CA SER A 16 -24.13 6.56 10.63
C SER A 16 -23.39 5.47 11.43
N LEU A 17 -22.27 4.96 10.92
CA LEU A 17 -21.47 3.92 11.58
C LEU A 17 -20.54 4.48 12.68
N PRO A 18 -20.14 3.63 13.65
CA PRO A 18 -19.10 3.95 14.63
C PRO A 18 -17.78 4.36 13.97
N ARG A 19 -17.03 5.25 14.64
CA ARG A 19 -15.79 5.85 14.10
C ARG A 19 -14.60 4.89 14.25
N VAL A 20 -14.58 3.80 13.48
CA VAL A 20 -13.55 2.76 13.61
C VAL A 20 -12.38 2.89 12.62
N GLY A 21 -12.52 3.65 11.54
CA GLY A 21 -11.48 3.77 10.51
C GLY A 21 -11.29 2.45 9.74
N VAL A 22 -10.04 2.00 9.59
CA VAL A 22 -9.66 0.73 8.92
C VAL A 22 -8.93 -0.24 9.86
N GLY A 23 -9.05 -0.03 11.17
CA GLY A 23 -8.35 -0.79 12.21
C GLY A 23 -7.33 0.04 12.99
N THR A 24 -6.96 -0.44 14.17
CA THR A 24 -6.07 0.25 15.12
C THR A 24 -4.60 -0.09 14.92
N SER A 25 -4.30 -1.27 14.37
CA SER A 25 -2.95 -1.81 14.32
C SER A 25 -2.03 -1.16 13.28
N TYR A 26 -2.59 -0.37 12.35
CA TYR A 26 -1.84 0.22 11.23
C TYR A 26 -1.27 1.62 11.52
N GLY A 27 -1.41 2.11 12.75
CA GLY A 27 -0.96 3.46 13.12
C GLY A 27 -1.79 4.58 12.48
N LEU A 28 -3.04 4.28 12.10
CA LEU A 28 -3.96 5.24 11.49
C LEU A 28 -4.96 5.76 12.53
N PRO A 29 -5.41 7.03 12.42
CA PRO A 29 -6.39 7.56 13.34
C PRO A 29 -7.76 6.89 13.16
N GLN A 30 -8.47 6.64 14.25
CA GLN A 30 -9.85 6.15 14.23
C GLN A 30 -10.83 7.26 13.81
N ALA A 31 -10.96 7.45 12.50
CA ALA A 31 -11.84 8.46 11.93
C ALA A 31 -12.57 7.92 10.69
N ARG A 32 -13.82 8.35 10.51
CA ARG A 32 -14.66 8.00 9.34
C ARG A 32 -13.99 8.32 8.00
N ARG A 33 -13.21 9.41 7.95
CA ARG A 33 -12.42 9.78 6.76
C ARG A 33 -11.41 8.71 6.37
N ILE A 34 -10.90 7.92 7.32
CA ILE A 34 -9.95 6.84 7.05
C ILE A 34 -10.67 5.64 6.42
N SER A 35 -11.90 5.36 6.84
CA SER A 35 -12.75 4.33 6.20
C SER A 35 -13.08 4.65 4.73
N MET A 36 -12.92 5.92 4.32
CA MET A 36 -13.16 6.40 2.94
C MET A 36 -11.88 6.84 2.23
N ALA A 37 -10.70 6.68 2.86
CA ALA A 37 -9.45 7.14 2.28
C ALA A 37 -9.02 6.24 1.12
N THR A 38 -8.34 6.82 0.13
CA THR A 38 -7.82 6.05 -1.00
C THR A 38 -6.68 5.13 -0.54
N PRO A 39 -6.41 4.02 -1.26
CA PRO A 39 -5.27 3.15 -0.97
C PRO A 39 -3.94 3.90 -0.78
N ARG A 40 -3.67 4.88 -1.65
CA ARG A 40 -2.47 5.70 -1.59
C ARG A 40 -2.41 6.58 -0.34
N GLN A 41 -3.55 7.13 0.09
CA GLN A 41 -3.64 7.91 1.33
C GLN A 41 -3.41 7.04 2.56
N LEU A 42 -4.02 5.85 2.60
CA LEU A 42 -3.84 4.89 3.69
C LEU A 42 -2.39 4.42 3.80
N PHE A 43 -1.76 4.07 2.68
CA PHE A 43 -0.37 3.66 2.64
C PHE A 43 0.58 4.76 3.13
N LYS A 44 0.39 6.01 2.65
CA LYS A 44 1.25 7.13 3.03
C LYS A 44 1.11 7.53 4.51
N SER A 45 -0.07 7.34 5.10
CA SER A 45 -0.35 7.76 6.48
C SER A 45 -0.15 6.67 7.53
N SER A 46 0.07 5.41 7.12
CA SER A 46 0.34 4.31 8.05
C SER A 46 1.81 4.29 8.48
N ASN A 47 2.09 3.69 9.63
CA ASN A 47 3.46 3.42 10.08
C ASN A 47 3.92 1.98 9.79
N MET A 48 3.10 1.19 9.08
CA MET A 48 3.35 -0.24 8.86
C MET A 48 4.64 -0.52 8.11
N THR A 49 4.97 0.28 7.08
CA THR A 49 6.22 0.12 6.31
C THR A 49 7.45 0.34 7.18
N GLN A 50 7.41 1.34 8.07
CA GLN A 50 8.51 1.62 8.99
C GLN A 50 8.68 0.51 10.02
N ARG A 51 7.57 0.02 10.59
CA ARG A 51 7.57 -1.10 11.53
C ARG A 51 8.12 -2.38 10.88
N TRP A 52 7.78 -2.64 9.62
CA TRP A 52 8.31 -3.78 8.86
C TRP A 52 9.82 -3.64 8.62
N GLN A 53 10.29 -2.46 8.20
CA GLN A 53 11.73 -2.20 8.00
C GLN A 53 12.53 -2.39 9.30
N ARG A 54 11.96 -2.00 10.44
CA ARG A 54 12.55 -2.18 11.78
C ARG A 54 12.39 -3.59 12.35
N ARG A 55 11.76 -4.51 11.61
CA ARG A 55 11.45 -5.89 12.05
C ARG A 55 10.53 -5.96 13.27
N GLU A 56 9.73 -4.93 13.51
CA GLU A 56 8.73 -4.87 14.59
C GLU A 56 7.44 -5.61 14.23
N ILE A 57 7.23 -5.91 12.95
CA ILE A 57 6.12 -6.73 12.44
C ILE A 57 6.66 -7.76 11.45
N SER A 58 6.01 -8.91 11.40
CA SER A 58 6.39 -10.00 10.49
C SER A 58 6.09 -9.67 9.03
N ASN A 59 6.73 -10.40 8.11
CA ASN A 59 6.40 -10.31 6.69
C ASN A 59 4.93 -10.61 6.42
N PHE A 60 4.34 -11.55 7.15
CA PHE A 60 2.93 -11.91 7.02
C PHE A 60 2.01 -10.75 7.40
N GLU A 61 2.25 -10.11 8.56
CA GLU A 61 1.46 -8.95 8.99
C GLU A 61 1.57 -7.78 8.02
N TYR A 62 2.76 -7.53 7.49
CA TYR A 62 2.96 -6.48 6.50
C TYR A 62 2.26 -6.79 5.17
N LEU A 63 2.31 -8.04 4.69
CA LEU A 63 1.58 -8.46 3.49
C LEU A 63 0.06 -8.40 3.69
N MET A 64 -0.44 -8.76 4.88
CA MET A 64 -1.86 -8.60 5.21
C MET A 64 -2.29 -7.13 5.20
N PHE A 65 -1.44 -6.24 5.71
CA PHE A 65 -1.66 -4.79 5.59
C PHE A 65 -1.71 -4.34 4.13
N LEU A 66 -0.73 -4.75 3.31
CA LEU A 66 -0.70 -4.40 1.89
C LEU A 66 -1.96 -4.89 1.16
N ASN A 67 -2.36 -6.14 1.39
CA ASN A 67 -3.59 -6.70 0.82
C ASN A 67 -4.83 -5.91 1.24
N THR A 68 -4.92 -5.52 2.51
CA THR A 68 -6.04 -4.73 3.04
C THR A 68 -6.14 -3.36 2.36
N VAL A 69 -5.00 -2.69 2.14
CA VAL A 69 -4.97 -1.37 1.49
C VAL A 69 -5.13 -1.47 -0.03
N ALA A 70 -4.67 -2.55 -0.65
CA ALA A 70 -4.70 -2.78 -2.10
C ALA A 70 -6.09 -3.13 -2.66
N VAL A 71 -7.10 -3.36 -1.83
CA VAL A 71 -8.46 -3.80 -2.21
C VAL A 71 -9.11 -2.93 -3.31
N ASN A 72 -8.64 -1.71 -3.56
CA ASN A 72 -9.09 -0.86 -4.67
C ASN A 72 -7.94 -0.21 -5.46
N LEU A 73 -6.82 -0.91 -5.70
CA LEU A 73 -5.94 -0.52 -6.79
C LEU A 73 -6.71 -0.76 -8.10
N PRO A 74 -6.97 0.26 -8.94
CA PRO A 74 -7.40 0.02 -10.30
C PRO A 74 -6.38 -0.93 -10.90
N THR A 75 -6.83 -2.00 -11.56
CA THR A 75 -5.99 -2.95 -12.31
C THR A 75 -5.08 -2.27 -13.34
N HIS A 76 -5.25 -0.96 -13.58
CA HIS A 76 -4.44 -0.12 -14.44
C HIS A 76 -3.38 0.77 -13.75
N CYS A 77 -3.28 0.79 -12.43
CA CYS A 77 -2.17 1.48 -11.73
C CYS A 77 -1.24 0.46 -11.07
N TYR A 78 -0.53 -0.30 -11.90
CA TYR A 78 0.72 -0.93 -11.47
C TYR A 78 1.68 0.19 -11.03
N CYS A 79 2.00 0.26 -9.74
CA CYS A 79 3.07 1.11 -9.21
C CYS A 79 4.40 0.70 -9.88
N PRO A 80 5.07 1.57 -10.67
CA PRO A 80 6.36 1.25 -11.28
C PRO A 80 7.52 1.24 -10.28
N GLU A 81 7.29 1.59 -9.01
CA GLU A 81 8.35 1.71 -7.98
C GLU A 81 8.85 0.39 -7.40
N TYR A 82 8.23 -0.75 -7.72
CA TYR A 82 8.76 -2.09 -7.40
C TYR A 82 9.61 -2.67 -8.53
N ARG A 83 10.47 -1.86 -9.17
CA ARG A 83 11.57 -2.41 -9.98
C ARG A 83 12.74 -2.69 -9.03
N PRO A 84 13.16 -3.96 -8.82
CA PRO A 84 14.44 -4.23 -8.18
C PRO A 84 15.49 -3.47 -8.99
N ARG A 85 16.38 -2.70 -8.33
CA ARG A 85 17.54 -2.11 -9.00
C ARG A 85 18.22 -3.25 -9.77
N ARG A 86 18.15 -3.22 -11.11
CA ARG A 86 18.95 -4.13 -11.93
C ARG A 86 20.39 -3.84 -11.56
N SER A 87 21.08 -4.86 -11.04
CA SER A 87 22.52 -4.85 -10.90
C SER A 87 23.13 -4.39 -12.24
N PRO A 88 24.14 -3.51 -12.23
CA PRO A 88 24.80 -3.11 -13.47
C PRO A 88 25.39 -4.35 -14.15
N PRO A 89 25.34 -4.42 -15.49
CA PRO A 89 25.94 -5.54 -16.21
C PRO A 89 27.46 -5.59 -15.96
N PRO A 90 28.07 -6.78 -15.95
CA PRO A 90 29.51 -6.90 -15.75
C PRO A 90 30.25 -6.20 -16.90
N HIS A 91 31.26 -5.39 -16.56
CA HIS A 91 32.21 -4.83 -17.52
C HIS A 91 32.84 -5.97 -18.33
N LYS A 92 32.66 -5.96 -19.65
CA LYS A 92 33.53 -6.75 -20.54
C LYS A 92 34.92 -6.11 -20.53
N PRO A 93 36.01 -6.88 -20.37
CA PRO A 93 37.34 -6.34 -20.55
C PRO A 93 37.53 -5.97 -22.03
N GLU A 94 37.84 -4.70 -22.27
CA GLU A 94 38.28 -4.20 -23.58
C GLU A 94 39.69 -4.71 -23.87
N GLY A 95 39.91 -5.17 -25.11
CA GLY A 95 41.23 -5.27 -25.71
C GLY A 95 41.89 -6.65 -25.71
N VAL A 96 41.70 -7.39 -26.80
CA VAL A 96 42.81 -8.08 -27.46
C VAL A 96 42.68 -7.78 -28.95
N GLN A 97 43.46 -6.80 -29.40
CA GLN A 97 43.75 -6.56 -30.80
C GLN A 97 45.00 -7.39 -31.10
N ASP A 98 44.83 -8.57 -31.69
CA ASP A 98 45.96 -9.37 -32.17
C ASP A 98 46.02 -9.35 -33.71
N ARG A 99 47.13 -8.75 -34.14
CA ARG A 99 47.91 -8.80 -35.39
C ARG A 99 47.37 -9.57 -36.59
#